data_AF-A0A1Q7AJB8-F1
#
_entry.id   AF-A0A1Q7AJB8-F1
#
_cell.length_a   1.000
_cell.length_b   1.000
_cell.length_c   1.000
_cell.angle_alpha   90.00
_cell.angle_beta   90.00
_cell.angle_gamma   90.00
#
_symmetry.space_group_name_H-M   'P 1'
#
loop_
_entity.id
_entity.type
_entity.pdbx_description
1 polymer ?
#
loop_
_entity_poly.entity_id
_entity_poly.type
_entity_poly.pdbx_seq_one_letter_code
_entity_poly.pdbx_strand_id
1 'polypeptide(L)'
;MKDAEWIAELLAHGLLRASFVPPAPQRALRDLTRQRTHLVQERAQVVNQMQKVLEWANLKLSSVVTDVTGVSARKMLEALVGGQTDVRLLAELAQGRLRAKRAELEQALRGTLQPHHAFMIAQHLAHLDFLEEQIAAFDAQIESMIQASGLPPSDPGAGECAASQAPAAPDTPPAAPAQSTSTWLAARAICDAVPGIGQKVAETILAELGSDMSRFPSAAHAASWAGLAPGQHESAGKRRAVRIGKGNRYLKGALIQASWAAIKGKDSFLAAFYRRLAARRGKKKAIVAVAHKILVIVYTLLKSGEEYQERGAA
;
A
#
# COMPACT_ATOMS: atom_id res chain seq x y z
N MET A 1 0.17 1.41 35.67
CA MET A 1 -0.44 0.06 35.53
C MET A 1 -1.95 0.06 35.74
N LYS A 2 -2.54 0.96 36.54
CA LYS A 2 -4.00 1.04 36.79
C LYS A 2 -4.92 1.01 35.55
N ASP A 3 -4.57 1.74 34.48
CA ASP A 3 -5.41 1.75 33.27
C ASP A 3 -5.46 0.39 32.55
N ALA A 4 -4.35 -0.36 32.56
CA ALA A 4 -4.29 -1.67 31.93
C ALA A 4 -5.06 -2.72 32.73
N GLU A 5 -4.98 -2.66 34.07
CA GLU A 5 -5.75 -3.49 34.99
C GLU A 5 -7.25 -3.25 34.81
N TRP A 6 -7.68 -1.98 34.77
CA TRP A 6 -9.08 -1.62 34.54
C TRP A 6 -9.62 -2.10 33.19
N ILE A 7 -8.84 -1.96 32.11
CA ILE A 7 -9.22 -2.49 30.79
C ILE A 7 -9.32 -4.02 30.81
N ALA A 8 -8.44 -4.70 31.53
CA ALA A 8 -8.46 -6.16 31.67
C ALA A 8 -9.70 -6.63 32.45
N GLU A 9 -10.08 -5.94 33.54
CA GLU A 9 -11.32 -6.20 34.28
C GLU A 9 -12.55 -6.00 33.40
N LEU A 10 -12.63 -4.87 32.69
CA LEU A 10 -13.73 -4.60 31.76
C LEU A 10 -13.82 -5.65 30.64
N LEU A 11 -12.68 -6.15 30.15
CA LEU A 11 -12.62 -7.24 29.18
C LEU A 11 -13.10 -8.57 29.78
N ALA A 12 -12.65 -8.90 31.00
CA ALA A 12 -13.04 -10.12 31.70
C ALA A 12 -14.56 -10.16 32.01
N HIS A 13 -15.15 -9.00 32.28
CA HIS A 13 -16.60 -8.85 32.46
C HIS A 13 -17.39 -8.77 31.13
N GLY A 14 -16.74 -8.89 29.96
CA GLY A 14 -17.40 -8.84 28.66
C GLY A 14 -17.94 -7.45 28.26
N LEU A 15 -17.56 -6.41 29.00
CA LEU A 15 -17.98 -5.02 28.75
C LEU A 15 -17.19 -4.38 27.61
N LEU A 16 -16.08 -4.99 27.21
CA LEU A 16 -15.27 -4.58 26.08
C LEU A 16 -15.17 -5.69 25.03
N ARG A 17 -15.25 -5.29 23.76
CA ARG A 17 -14.88 -6.16 22.65
C ARG A 17 -13.36 -6.17 22.51
N ALA A 18 -12.76 -7.36 22.55
CA ALA A 18 -11.33 -7.53 22.31
C ALA A 18 -10.91 -6.88 20.98
N SER A 19 -9.77 -6.19 20.99
CA SER A 19 -9.17 -5.66 19.76
C SER A 19 -8.74 -6.81 18.85
N PHE A 20 -8.92 -6.64 17.54
CA PHE A 20 -8.52 -7.65 16.57
C PHE A 20 -7.00 -7.85 16.57
N VAL A 21 -6.56 -9.04 16.98
CA VAL A 21 -5.18 -9.52 16.87
C VAL A 21 -5.14 -10.60 15.79
N PRO A 22 -4.44 -10.37 14.67
CA PRO A 22 -4.33 -11.39 13.63
C PRO A 22 -3.56 -12.64 14.08
N PRO A 23 -3.81 -13.80 13.46
CA PRO A 23 -3.02 -15.01 13.70
C PRO A 23 -1.55 -14.80 13.31
N ALA A 24 -0.65 -15.60 13.89
CA ALA A 24 0.80 -15.52 13.67
C ALA A 24 1.24 -15.39 12.19
N PRO A 25 0.76 -16.21 11.24
CA PRO A 25 1.13 -16.05 9.84
C PRO A 25 0.69 -14.72 9.26
N GLN A 26 -0.50 -14.21 9.60
CA GLN A 26 -0.93 -12.90 9.12
C GLN A 26 -0.07 -11.77 9.72
N ARG A 27 0.36 -11.87 10.98
CA ARG A 27 1.24 -10.86 11.61
C ARG A 27 2.61 -10.81 10.92
N ALA A 28 3.22 -11.96 10.67
CA ALA A 28 4.50 -12.01 9.96
C ALA A 28 4.39 -11.40 8.54
N LEU A 29 3.30 -11.64 7.81
CA LEU A 29 3.07 -11.00 6.52
C LEU A 29 2.87 -9.46 6.64
N ARG A 30 2.22 -8.99 7.70
CA ARG A 30 2.10 -7.55 7.98
C ARG A 30 3.48 -6.94 8.18
N ASP A 31 4.34 -7.56 8.96
CA ASP A 31 5.67 -7.01 9.25
C ASP A 31 6.49 -6.87 7.96
N LEU A 32 6.49 -7.90 7.11
CA LEU A 32 7.17 -7.87 5.80
C LEU A 32 6.60 -6.79 4.86
N THR A 33 5.28 -6.76 4.68
CA THR A 33 4.63 -5.80 3.75
C THR A 33 4.75 -4.36 4.21
N ARG A 34 4.77 -4.13 5.53
CA ARG A 34 5.00 -2.81 6.13
C ARG A 34 6.45 -2.36 5.96
N GLN A 35 7.40 -3.27 6.18
CA GLN A 35 8.81 -2.96 6.01
C GLN A 35 9.14 -2.65 4.55
N ARG A 36 8.61 -3.43 3.60
CA ARG A 36 8.67 -3.10 2.17
C ARG A 36 8.11 -1.70 1.89
N THR A 37 6.96 -1.38 2.47
CA THR A 37 6.34 -0.05 2.29
C THR A 37 7.25 1.07 2.79
N HIS A 38 7.94 0.85 3.92
CA HIS A 38 8.92 1.79 4.46
C HIS A 38 10.09 1.99 3.49
N LEU A 39 10.72 0.91 3.02
CA LEU A 39 11.83 0.95 2.07
C LEU A 39 11.46 1.67 0.77
N VAL A 40 10.25 1.45 0.24
CA VAL A 40 9.76 2.18 -0.95
C VAL A 40 9.62 3.68 -0.69
N GLN A 41 9.21 4.08 0.53
CA GLN A 41 9.13 5.49 0.92
C GLN A 41 10.52 6.10 1.08
N GLU A 42 11.46 5.39 1.69
CA GLU A 42 12.87 5.80 1.79
C GLU A 42 13.48 6.00 0.40
N ARG A 43 13.27 5.06 -0.53
CA ARG A 43 13.74 5.20 -1.92
C ARG A 43 13.24 6.50 -2.54
N ALA A 44 11.94 6.81 -2.40
CA ALA A 44 11.38 8.05 -2.90
C ALA A 44 11.99 9.29 -2.24
N GLN A 45 12.32 9.23 -0.94
CA GLN A 45 13.01 10.31 -0.25
C GLN A 45 14.41 10.53 -0.81
N VAL A 46 15.18 9.47 -1.06
CA VAL A 46 16.52 9.56 -1.67
C VAL A 46 16.45 10.15 -3.08
N VAL A 47 15.47 9.75 -3.90
CA VAL A 47 15.24 10.38 -5.22
C VAL A 47 14.98 11.88 -5.09
N ASN A 48 14.12 12.29 -4.16
CA ASN A 48 13.83 13.71 -3.92
C ASN A 48 15.06 14.48 -3.40
N GLN A 49 15.92 13.85 -2.59
CA GLN A 49 17.17 14.44 -2.14
C GLN A 49 18.15 14.62 -3.30
N MET A 50 18.31 13.60 -4.16
CA MET A 50 19.13 13.68 -5.36
C MET A 50 18.65 14.79 -6.29
N GLN A 51 17.34 14.92 -6.53
CA GLN A 51 16.78 16.02 -7.31
C GLN A 51 17.15 17.39 -6.73
N LYS A 52 17.10 17.57 -5.41
CA LYS A 52 17.54 18.83 -4.77
C LYS A 52 19.01 19.14 -5.03
N VAL A 53 19.88 18.12 -5.00
CA VAL A 53 21.31 18.29 -5.33
C VAL A 53 21.49 18.72 -6.79
N LEU A 54 20.72 18.14 -7.71
CA LEU A 54 20.72 18.56 -9.12
C LEU A 54 20.28 20.01 -9.27
N GLU A 55 19.24 20.42 -8.55
CA GLU A 55 18.77 21.82 -8.56
C GLU A 55 19.85 22.79 -8.03
N TRP A 56 20.59 22.43 -6.98
CA TRP A 56 21.72 23.23 -6.46
C TRP A 56 22.90 23.31 -7.44
N ALA A 57 23.14 22.25 -8.21
CA ALA A 57 24.11 22.25 -9.31
C ALA A 57 23.62 22.97 -10.57
N ASN A 58 22.41 23.55 -10.54
CA ASN A 58 21.73 24.16 -11.69
C ASN A 58 21.51 23.19 -12.86
N LEU A 59 21.31 21.90 -12.57
CA LEU A 59 20.99 20.86 -13.55
C LEU A 59 19.48 20.60 -13.53
N LYS A 60 18.77 21.01 -14.58
CA LYS A 60 17.29 20.94 -14.68
C LYS A 60 16.79 19.64 -15.31
N LEU A 61 17.48 18.53 -15.06
CA LEU A 61 17.19 17.23 -15.68
C LEU A 61 15.75 16.77 -15.43
N SER A 62 15.23 17.01 -14.23
CA SER A 62 13.86 16.69 -13.76
C SER A 62 12.74 17.31 -14.62
N SER A 63 13.04 18.39 -15.36
CA SER A 63 12.07 19.05 -16.23
C SER A 63 11.90 18.35 -17.60
N VAL A 64 12.91 17.60 -18.04
CA VAL A 64 12.94 16.98 -19.36
C VAL A 64 12.64 15.48 -19.28
N VAL A 65 13.20 14.81 -18.26
CA VAL A 65 13.02 13.37 -18.06
C VAL A 65 11.78 13.07 -17.24
N THR A 66 11.04 12.03 -17.61
CA THR A 66 9.88 11.57 -16.84
C THR A 66 10.28 10.94 -15.52
N ASP A 67 11.46 10.29 -15.49
CA ASP A 67 12.02 9.64 -14.31
C ASP A 67 13.53 9.90 -14.25
N VAL A 68 13.97 10.54 -13.18
CA VAL A 68 15.39 10.86 -12.91
C VAL A 68 16.21 9.63 -12.54
N THR A 69 15.57 8.55 -12.11
CA THR A 69 16.21 7.25 -11.87
C THR A 69 16.15 6.30 -13.06
N GLY A 70 15.49 6.71 -14.15
CA GLY A 70 15.38 5.88 -15.35
C GLY A 70 16.73 5.65 -16.05
N VAL A 71 16.83 4.58 -16.85
CA VAL A 71 18.09 4.11 -17.48
C VAL A 71 18.90 5.22 -18.16
N SER A 72 18.25 6.09 -18.96
CA SER A 72 18.96 7.19 -19.64
C SER A 72 19.45 8.26 -18.66
N ALA A 73 18.59 8.70 -17.73
CA ALA A 73 18.96 9.71 -16.74
C ALA A 73 20.08 9.19 -15.84
N ARG A 74 20.01 7.93 -15.43
CA ARG A 74 21.03 7.26 -14.63
C ARG A 74 22.40 7.22 -15.33
N LYS A 75 22.45 6.80 -16.61
CA LYS A 75 23.69 6.84 -17.40
C LYS A 75 24.30 8.25 -17.49
N MET A 76 23.46 9.27 -17.65
CA MET A 76 23.93 10.66 -17.66
C MET A 76 24.48 11.09 -16.30
N LEU A 77 23.80 10.73 -15.21
CA LEU A 77 24.25 11.04 -13.85
C LEU A 77 25.55 10.31 -13.50
N GLU A 78 25.69 9.04 -13.87
CA GLU A 78 26.92 8.26 -13.71
C GLU A 78 28.08 8.87 -14.53
N ALA A 79 27.82 9.31 -15.77
CA ALA A 79 28.82 9.99 -16.58
C ALA A 79 29.23 11.35 -15.97
N LEU A 80 28.27 12.13 -15.47
CA LEU A 80 28.52 13.39 -14.76
C LEU A 80 29.38 13.16 -13.50
N VAL A 81 29.04 12.15 -12.71
CA VAL A 81 29.84 11.73 -11.54
C VAL A 81 31.24 11.27 -11.95
N GLY A 82 31.37 10.60 -13.10
CA GLY A 82 32.64 10.22 -13.71
C GLY A 82 33.46 11.39 -14.27
N GLY A 83 32.98 12.63 -14.13
CA GLY A 83 33.68 13.84 -14.56
C GLY A 83 33.41 14.26 -16.00
N GLN A 84 32.44 13.65 -16.68
CA GLN A 84 32.08 14.04 -18.04
C GLN A 84 31.39 15.41 -18.04
N THR A 85 32.02 16.38 -18.71
CA THR A 85 31.52 17.77 -18.79
C THR A 85 30.90 18.13 -20.14
N ASP A 86 31.17 17.34 -21.19
CA ASP A 86 30.58 17.59 -22.50
C ASP A 86 29.09 17.22 -22.50
N VAL A 87 28.27 18.27 -22.53
CA VAL A 87 26.82 18.21 -22.51
C VAL A 87 26.23 17.48 -23.73
N ARG A 88 26.89 17.53 -24.89
CA ARG A 88 26.44 16.82 -26.09
C ARG A 88 26.59 15.32 -25.92
N LEU A 89 27.76 14.87 -25.45
CA LEU A 89 28.02 13.47 -25.16
C LEU A 89 27.06 12.93 -24.08
N LEU A 90 26.74 13.73 -23.07
CA LEU A 90 25.72 13.36 -22.08
C LEU A 90 24.33 13.21 -22.72
N ALA A 91 23.90 14.15 -23.56
CA ALA A 91 22.61 14.08 -24.24
C ALA A 91 22.52 12.89 -25.22
N GLU A 92 23.63 12.45 -25.82
CA GLU A 92 23.68 11.29 -26.70
C GLU A 92 23.34 9.96 -26.00
N LEU A 93 23.59 9.87 -24.68
CA LEU A 93 23.22 8.72 -23.84
C LEU A 93 21.70 8.51 -23.73
N ALA A 94 20.89 9.46 -24.19
CA ALA A 94 19.44 9.35 -24.25
C ALA A 94 19.00 8.16 -25.13
N GLN A 95 18.03 7.39 -24.63
CA GLN A 95 17.48 6.22 -25.32
C GLN A 95 15.97 6.38 -25.58
N GLY A 96 15.47 5.62 -26.57
CA GLY A 96 14.06 5.58 -26.92
C GLY A 96 13.48 6.96 -27.24
N ARG A 97 12.32 7.28 -26.65
CA ARG A 97 11.59 8.55 -26.86
C ARG A 97 12.40 9.79 -26.43
N LEU A 98 13.33 9.63 -25.50
CA LEU A 98 14.13 10.75 -24.99
C LEU A 98 15.15 11.26 -26.02
N ARG A 99 15.48 10.46 -27.04
CA ARG A 99 16.35 10.89 -28.15
C ARG A 99 15.78 12.08 -28.92
N ALA A 100 14.46 12.16 -29.04
CA ALA A 100 13.80 13.29 -29.69
C ALA A 100 13.99 14.61 -28.91
N LYS A 101 14.31 14.54 -27.61
CA LYS A 101 14.50 15.69 -26.72
C LYS A 101 15.96 16.03 -26.45
N ARG A 102 16.90 15.59 -27.30
CA ARG A 102 18.34 15.84 -27.11
C ARG A 102 18.67 17.32 -26.96
N ALA A 103 18.09 18.19 -27.78
CA ALA A 103 18.31 19.63 -27.68
C ALA A 103 17.84 20.22 -26.33
N GLU A 104 16.71 19.75 -25.80
CA GLU A 104 16.21 20.14 -24.46
C GLU A 104 17.13 19.60 -23.35
N LEU A 105 17.64 18.37 -23.49
CA LEU A 105 18.59 17.79 -22.55
C LEU A 105 19.90 18.59 -22.51
N GLU A 106 20.41 19.01 -23.67
CA GLU A 106 21.59 19.85 -23.73
C GLU A 106 21.38 21.17 -22.99
N GLN A 107 20.18 21.73 -23.03
CA GLN A 107 19.86 22.94 -22.26
C GLN A 107 19.76 22.63 -20.76
N ALA A 108 19.10 21.53 -20.39
CA ALA A 108 18.87 21.14 -19.00
C ALA A 108 20.15 20.70 -18.25
N LEU A 109 21.14 20.19 -18.98
CA LEU A 109 22.43 19.74 -18.45
C LEU A 109 23.49 20.85 -18.38
N ARG A 110 23.16 22.09 -18.81
CA ARG A 110 24.02 23.26 -18.60
C ARG A 110 23.94 23.71 -17.14
N GLY A 111 24.81 23.14 -16.32
CA GLY A 111 24.96 23.49 -14.91
C GLY A 111 26.41 23.44 -14.45
N THR A 112 26.64 23.78 -13.19
CA THR A 112 27.97 23.76 -12.57
C THR A 112 28.01 22.67 -11.50
N LEU A 113 28.50 21.50 -11.91
CA LEU A 113 28.67 20.37 -10.99
C LEU A 113 30.02 20.49 -10.26
N GLN A 114 29.97 20.96 -9.02
CA GLN A 114 31.14 20.97 -8.15
C GLN A 114 31.46 19.56 -7.63
N PRO A 115 32.71 19.29 -7.19
CA PRO A 115 33.11 17.97 -6.69
C PRO A 115 32.22 17.44 -5.56
N HIS A 116 31.77 18.32 -4.67
CA HIS A 116 30.90 17.92 -3.55
C HIS A 116 29.49 17.53 -4.03
N HIS A 117 28.93 18.20 -5.04
CA HIS A 117 27.67 17.80 -5.67
C HIS A 117 27.79 16.43 -6.34
N ALA A 118 28.89 16.20 -7.07
CA ALA A 118 29.16 14.91 -7.71
C ALA A 118 29.25 13.78 -6.67
N PHE A 119 29.96 14.02 -5.55
CA PHE A 119 30.00 13.08 -4.43
C PHE A 119 28.62 12.79 -3.85
N MET A 120 27.79 13.80 -3.59
CA MET A 120 26.44 13.61 -3.07
C MET A 120 25.55 12.79 -4.02
N ILE A 121 25.60 13.08 -5.33
CA ILE A 121 24.87 12.31 -6.35
C ILE A 121 25.33 10.85 -6.35
N ALA A 122 26.64 10.60 -6.30
CA ALA A 122 27.20 9.25 -6.23
C ALA A 122 26.68 8.48 -5.01
N GLN A 123 26.68 9.10 -3.82
CA GLN A 123 26.15 8.49 -2.60
C GLN A 123 24.64 8.22 -2.69
N HIS A 124 23.87 9.14 -3.28
CA HIS A 124 22.44 8.92 -3.50
C HIS A 124 22.18 7.76 -4.48
N LEU A 125 22.92 7.66 -5.57
CA LEU A 125 22.80 6.54 -6.52
C LEU A 125 23.10 5.20 -5.85
N ALA A 126 24.20 5.10 -5.09
CA ALA A 126 24.54 3.89 -4.34
C ALA A 126 23.48 3.52 -3.29
N HIS A 127 22.90 4.51 -2.60
CA HIS A 127 21.83 4.27 -1.64
C HIS A 127 20.53 3.80 -2.33
N LEU A 128 20.23 4.32 -3.52
CA LEU A 128 19.10 3.83 -4.31
C LEU A 128 19.26 2.36 -4.67
N ASP A 129 20.46 1.94 -5.09
CA ASP A 129 20.75 0.54 -5.42
C ASP A 129 20.54 -0.38 -4.21
N PHE A 130 21.07 0.02 -3.06
CA PHE A 130 20.89 -0.72 -1.81
C PHE A 130 19.41 -0.85 -1.42
N LEU A 131 18.63 0.23 -1.55
CA LEU A 131 17.20 0.19 -1.26
C LEU A 131 16.43 -0.66 -2.26
N GLU A 132 16.78 -0.63 -3.54
CA GLU A 132 16.18 -1.48 -4.57
C GLU A 132 16.45 -2.97 -4.31
N GLU A 133 17.69 -3.32 -3.94
CA GLU A 133 18.06 -4.68 -3.55
C GLU A 133 17.27 -5.16 -2.33
N GLN A 134 17.18 -4.34 -1.27
CA GLN A 134 16.38 -4.68 -0.10
C GLN A 134 14.90 -4.84 -0.44
N ILE A 135 14.32 -3.93 -1.24
CA ILE A 135 12.92 -4.04 -1.68
C ILE A 135 12.71 -5.37 -2.41
N ALA A 136 13.63 -5.75 -3.31
CA ALA A 136 13.55 -7.02 -4.04
C ALA A 136 13.65 -8.24 -3.10
N ALA A 137 14.52 -8.20 -2.09
CA ALA A 137 14.62 -9.24 -1.08
C ALA A 137 13.32 -9.41 -0.27
N PHE A 138 12.70 -8.30 0.16
CA PHE A 138 11.41 -8.34 0.84
C PHE A 138 10.27 -8.81 -0.07
N ASP A 139 10.26 -8.40 -1.35
CA ASP A 139 9.29 -8.90 -2.32
C ASP A 139 9.40 -10.42 -2.51
N ALA A 140 10.62 -10.97 -2.63
CA ALA A 140 10.85 -12.40 -2.73
C ALA A 140 10.40 -13.17 -1.47
N GLN A 141 10.67 -12.63 -0.28
CA GLN A 141 10.23 -13.23 0.98
C GLN A 141 8.71 -13.23 1.14
N ILE A 142 8.04 -12.14 0.72
CA ILE A 142 6.57 -12.03 0.71
C ILE A 142 5.97 -13.07 -0.23
N GLU A 143 6.51 -13.19 -1.44
CA GLU A 143 6.06 -14.20 -2.42
C GLU A 143 6.19 -15.61 -1.85
N SER A 144 7.36 -15.95 -1.31
CA SER A 144 7.61 -17.26 -0.68
C SER A 144 6.60 -17.56 0.43
N MET A 145 6.30 -16.58 1.28
CA MET A 145 5.33 -16.74 2.36
C MET A 145 3.89 -16.96 1.87
N ILE A 146 3.48 -16.23 0.82
CA ILE A 146 2.14 -16.37 0.22
C ILE A 146 2.01 -17.73 -0.48
N GLN A 147 3.07 -18.22 -1.12
CA GLN A 147 3.11 -19.54 -1.73
C GLN A 147 3.15 -20.67 -0.69
N ALA A 148 3.89 -20.51 0.41
CA ALA A 148 3.98 -21.51 1.47
C ALA A 148 2.66 -21.67 2.24
N SER A 149 1.94 -20.57 2.45
CA SER A 149 0.55 -20.57 2.96
C SER A 149 -0.48 -21.04 1.92
N GLY A 150 0.03 -21.43 0.74
CA GLY A 150 -0.57 -22.23 -0.32
C GLY A 150 -0.99 -23.64 0.08
N LEU A 151 -0.20 -24.24 0.98
CA LEU A 151 -0.40 -25.60 1.47
C LEU A 151 -1.46 -25.59 2.58
N PRO A 152 -2.41 -26.54 2.57
CA PRO A 152 -3.26 -26.74 3.74
C PRO A 152 -2.36 -26.97 4.95
N PRO A 153 -2.69 -26.39 6.13
CA PRO A 153 -1.96 -26.73 7.34
C PRO A 153 -2.08 -28.24 7.54
N SER A 154 -1.00 -28.96 7.30
CA SER A 154 -0.77 -30.23 7.97
C SER A 154 -0.60 -29.87 9.43
N ASP A 155 -1.68 -29.94 10.20
CA ASP A 155 -1.57 -29.99 11.65
C ASP A 155 -0.65 -31.16 11.99
N PRO A 156 0.46 -30.88 12.68
CA PRO A 156 0.59 -31.49 13.98
C PRO A 156 1.09 -30.45 15.00
N GLY A 157 0.33 -30.27 16.07
CA GLY A 157 0.84 -29.58 17.25
C GLY A 157 -0.13 -28.60 17.88
N ALA A 158 -1.25 -29.11 18.36
CA ALA A 158 -1.75 -28.65 19.65
C ALA A 158 -0.63 -28.86 20.68
N GLY A 159 0.17 -27.82 20.90
CA GLY A 159 1.20 -27.74 21.93
C GLY A 159 0.73 -26.80 23.03
N GLU A 160 0.02 -27.40 23.98
CA GLU A 160 -0.11 -27.08 25.40
C GLU A 160 0.53 -25.78 25.94
N CYS A 161 -0.31 -24.94 26.55
CA CYS A 161 0.01 -24.31 27.83
C CYS A 161 -1.24 -24.38 28.72
N ALA A 162 -1.20 -25.29 29.69
CA ALA A 162 -2.21 -25.44 30.73
C ALA A 162 -2.22 -24.22 31.68
N ALA A 163 -3.40 -23.65 31.91
CA ALA A 163 -3.77 -23.05 33.19
C ALA A 163 -5.31 -22.89 33.29
N SER A 164 -5.86 -23.59 34.29
CA SER A 164 -7.13 -23.36 35.01
C SER A 164 -8.47 -23.50 34.28
N GLN A 165 -9.17 -24.57 34.66
CA GLN A 165 -10.61 -24.76 34.56
C GLN A 165 -11.37 -23.79 35.49
N ALA A 166 -12.48 -23.20 35.01
CA ALA A 166 -13.61 -22.71 35.80
C ALA A 166 -14.88 -22.66 34.91
N PRO A 167 -16.11 -22.76 35.46
CA PRO A 167 -17.14 -23.66 34.95
C PRO A 167 -18.10 -23.08 33.92
N ALA A 168 -18.79 -24.02 33.26
CA ALA A 168 -19.78 -23.83 32.22
C ALA A 168 -21.00 -23.01 32.63
N ALA A 169 -21.45 -22.14 31.73
CA ALA A 169 -22.84 -21.72 31.60
C ALA A 169 -23.29 -21.95 30.14
N PRO A 170 -24.53 -22.43 29.91
CA PRO A 170 -24.99 -22.90 28.62
C PRO A 170 -25.54 -21.73 27.80
N ASP A 171 -25.10 -21.62 26.56
CA ASP A 171 -25.88 -21.15 25.41
C ASP A 171 -24.98 -21.31 24.20
N THR A 172 -25.06 -22.49 23.59
CA THR A 172 -24.36 -22.80 22.34
C THR A 172 -24.92 -21.91 21.23
N PRO A 173 -24.16 -20.97 20.65
CA PRO A 173 -24.56 -20.38 19.38
C PRO A 173 -24.46 -21.46 18.30
N PRO A 174 -25.39 -21.50 17.32
CA PRO A 174 -25.44 -22.57 16.33
C PRO A 174 -24.12 -22.63 15.56
N ALA A 175 -23.70 -23.85 15.26
CA ALA A 175 -22.51 -24.20 14.50
C ALA A 175 -22.21 -23.19 13.39
N ALA A 176 -21.05 -22.54 13.49
CA ALA A 176 -20.56 -21.62 12.47
C ALA A 176 -20.55 -22.34 11.11
N PRO A 177 -21.15 -21.77 10.06
CA PRO A 177 -21.08 -22.39 8.74
C PRO A 177 -19.61 -22.45 8.32
N ALA A 178 -19.17 -23.61 7.88
CA ALA A 178 -17.86 -23.83 7.28
C ALA A 178 -17.67 -22.83 6.13
N GLN A 179 -16.97 -21.73 6.38
CA GLN A 179 -16.62 -20.74 5.37
C GLN A 179 -15.24 -21.08 4.85
N SER A 180 -15.16 -21.23 3.52
CA SER A 180 -13.98 -21.60 2.74
C SER A 180 -12.79 -20.71 3.10
N THR A 181 -11.84 -21.22 3.88
CA THR A 181 -10.54 -20.57 4.06
C THR A 181 -9.82 -20.58 2.72
N SER A 182 -10.01 -19.54 1.92
CA SER A 182 -9.30 -19.40 0.66
C SER A 182 -7.81 -19.29 0.97
N THR A 183 -7.02 -20.12 0.32
CA THR A 183 -5.56 -20.03 0.29
C THR A 183 -5.12 -18.60 0.00
N TRP A 184 -4.03 -18.14 0.62
CA TRP A 184 -3.51 -16.78 0.43
C TRP A 184 -3.26 -16.45 -1.05
N LEU A 185 -2.80 -17.43 -1.82
CA LEU A 185 -2.60 -17.30 -3.27
C LEU A 185 -3.92 -17.02 -4.02
N ALA A 186 -4.99 -17.76 -3.69
CA ALA A 186 -6.32 -17.55 -4.29
C ALA A 186 -6.90 -16.19 -3.87
N ALA A 187 -6.78 -15.85 -2.59
CA ALA A 187 -7.20 -14.55 -2.08
C ALA A 187 -6.46 -13.38 -2.76
N ARG A 188 -5.19 -13.58 -3.14
CA ARG A 188 -4.40 -12.59 -3.88
C ARG A 188 -4.92 -12.40 -5.28
N ALA A 189 -5.19 -13.49 -5.99
CA ALA A 189 -5.76 -13.44 -7.34
C ALA A 189 -7.11 -12.72 -7.35
N ILE A 190 -7.98 -12.99 -6.37
CA ILE A 190 -9.27 -12.31 -6.21
C ILE A 190 -9.07 -10.79 -6.02
N CYS A 191 -8.13 -10.38 -5.17
CA CYS A 191 -7.84 -8.96 -4.95
C CYS A 191 -7.26 -8.29 -6.20
N ASP A 192 -6.32 -8.95 -6.89
CA ASP A 192 -5.62 -8.43 -8.08
C ASP A 192 -6.54 -8.26 -9.29
N ALA A 193 -7.63 -9.03 -9.37
CA ALA A 193 -8.64 -8.90 -10.42
C ALA A 193 -9.43 -7.59 -10.35
N VAL A 194 -9.45 -6.90 -9.19
CA VAL A 194 -10.18 -5.64 -9.03
C VAL A 194 -9.42 -4.48 -9.69
N PRO A 195 -10.06 -3.67 -10.55
CA PRO A 195 -9.40 -2.58 -11.25
C PRO A 195 -8.65 -1.63 -10.33
N GLY A 196 -7.37 -1.43 -10.62
CA GLY A 196 -6.48 -0.54 -9.88
C GLY A 196 -5.78 -1.19 -8.69
N ILE A 197 -6.17 -2.39 -8.28
CA ILE A 197 -5.34 -3.22 -7.39
C ILE A 197 -4.32 -3.93 -8.29
N GLY A 198 -3.05 -3.85 -7.91
CA GLY A 198 -1.99 -4.68 -8.48
C GLY A 198 -1.42 -5.59 -7.39
N GLN A 199 -0.64 -6.60 -7.77
CA GLN A 199 -0.07 -7.61 -6.88
C GLN A 199 0.43 -7.05 -5.53
N LYS A 200 1.32 -6.06 -5.52
CA LYS A 200 1.88 -5.49 -4.28
C LYS A 200 0.80 -4.87 -3.37
N VAL A 201 -0.21 -4.24 -3.97
CA VAL A 201 -1.33 -3.64 -3.25
C VAL A 201 -2.25 -4.74 -2.69
N ALA A 202 -2.52 -5.78 -3.47
CA ALA A 202 -3.28 -6.95 -3.03
C ALA A 202 -2.62 -7.60 -1.81
N GLU A 203 -1.31 -7.79 -1.83
CA GLU A 203 -0.54 -8.35 -0.71
C GLU A 203 -0.67 -7.50 0.56
N THR A 204 -0.58 -6.17 0.45
CA THR A 204 -0.79 -5.28 1.60
C THR A 204 -2.23 -5.34 2.10
N ILE A 205 -3.22 -5.43 1.20
CA ILE A 205 -4.63 -5.57 1.58
C ILE A 205 -4.84 -6.89 2.35
N LEU A 206 -4.31 -7.99 1.85
CA LEU A 206 -4.41 -9.31 2.48
C LEU A 206 -3.66 -9.39 3.80
N ALA A 207 -2.46 -8.82 3.89
CA ALA A 207 -1.72 -8.77 5.14
C ALA A 207 -2.54 -8.07 6.23
N GLU A 208 -3.18 -6.96 5.88
CA GLU A 208 -3.93 -6.16 6.84
C GLU A 208 -5.33 -6.73 7.16
N LEU A 209 -6.10 -7.17 6.16
CA LEU A 209 -7.46 -7.70 6.35
C LEU A 209 -7.50 -9.19 6.70
N GLY A 210 -6.59 -9.98 6.13
CA GLY A 210 -6.65 -11.45 6.12
C GLY A 210 -7.48 -11.99 4.95
N SER A 211 -7.48 -13.32 4.77
CA SER A 211 -8.36 -14.01 3.83
C SER A 211 -9.74 -14.32 4.42
N ASP A 212 -9.82 -14.51 5.74
CA ASP A 212 -11.06 -14.80 6.46
C ASP A 212 -11.86 -13.52 6.79
N MET A 213 -12.96 -13.32 6.07
CA MET A 213 -13.85 -12.16 6.26
C MET A 213 -14.86 -12.32 7.40
N SER A 214 -14.96 -13.49 8.05
CA SER A 214 -15.86 -13.72 9.20
C SER A 214 -15.56 -12.79 10.38
N ARG A 215 -14.30 -12.30 10.46
CA ARG A 215 -13.80 -11.36 11.47
C ARG A 215 -14.53 -10.03 11.48
N PHE A 216 -15.03 -9.60 10.31
CA PHE A 216 -15.80 -8.38 10.18
C PHE A 216 -17.28 -8.73 9.93
N PRO A 217 -18.21 -8.33 10.81
CA PRO A 217 -19.64 -8.62 10.63
C PRO A 217 -20.21 -8.09 9.30
N SER A 218 -19.66 -6.96 8.82
CA SER A 218 -20.02 -6.38 7.53
C SER A 218 -18.89 -5.58 6.93
N ALA A 219 -18.98 -5.29 5.63
CA ALA A 219 -18.04 -4.41 4.92
C ALA A 219 -17.94 -3.01 5.56
N ALA A 220 -19.01 -2.53 6.20
CA ALA A 220 -19.00 -1.25 6.92
C ALA A 220 -18.09 -1.29 8.16
N HIS A 221 -18.01 -2.43 8.85
CA HIS A 221 -17.07 -2.62 9.96
C HIS A 221 -15.63 -2.63 9.46
N ALA A 222 -15.36 -3.33 8.35
CA ALA A 222 -14.04 -3.30 7.70
C ALA A 222 -13.64 -1.88 7.27
N ALA A 223 -14.57 -1.12 6.69
CA ALA A 223 -14.33 0.27 6.27
C ALA A 223 -14.10 1.23 7.42
N SER A 224 -14.82 1.06 8.53
CA SER A 224 -14.60 1.80 9.77
C SER A 224 -13.21 1.50 10.34
N TRP A 225 -12.84 0.21 10.42
CA TRP A 225 -11.53 -0.24 10.89
C TRP A 225 -10.38 0.27 10.01
N ALA A 226 -10.55 0.28 8.69
CA ALA A 226 -9.61 0.86 7.74
C ALA A 226 -9.51 2.40 7.83
N GLY A 227 -10.43 3.07 8.53
CA GLY A 227 -10.47 4.54 8.62
C GLY A 227 -10.93 5.21 7.32
N LEU A 228 -11.76 4.51 6.52
CA LEU A 228 -12.40 5.01 5.30
C LEU A 228 -13.86 5.44 5.52
N ALA A 229 -14.44 5.09 6.67
CA ALA A 229 -15.74 5.60 7.08
C ALA A 229 -15.66 7.08 7.49
N PRO A 230 -16.71 7.89 7.22
CA PRO A 230 -16.83 9.23 7.78
C PRO A 230 -16.75 9.21 9.31
N GLY A 231 -16.03 10.15 9.92
CA GLY A 231 -16.01 10.30 11.37
C GLY A 231 -17.35 10.84 11.88
N GLN A 232 -17.83 10.31 13.01
CA GLN A 232 -19.00 10.82 13.72
C GLN A 232 -18.52 11.59 14.97
N HIS A 233 -18.82 12.89 15.04
CA HIS A 233 -18.59 13.70 16.23
C HIS A 233 -19.90 14.42 16.55
N GLU A 234 -20.59 13.87 17.53
CA GLU A 234 -21.86 14.37 18.03
C GLU A 234 -21.69 14.71 19.51
N SER A 235 -21.93 15.96 19.86
CA SER A 235 -21.85 16.43 21.25
C SER A 235 -23.11 17.23 21.54
N ALA A 236 -23.82 16.88 22.61
CA ALA A 236 -25.08 17.54 22.98
C ALA A 236 -26.07 17.67 21.80
N GLY A 237 -26.23 16.60 21.00
CA GLY A 237 -27.12 16.56 19.83
C GLY A 237 -26.66 17.35 18.60
N LYS A 238 -25.53 18.06 18.67
CA LYS A 238 -24.97 18.81 17.52
C LYS A 238 -23.96 17.95 16.77
N ARG A 239 -24.25 17.70 15.49
CA ARG A 239 -23.34 17.02 14.56
C ARG A 239 -22.32 18.01 13.98
N ARG A 240 -21.03 17.73 14.16
CA ARG A 240 -19.94 18.53 13.60
C ARG A 240 -19.33 17.83 12.40
N ALA A 241 -18.78 18.60 11.47
CA ALA A 241 -18.01 18.06 10.36
C ALA A 241 -16.68 17.49 10.88
N VAL A 242 -16.39 16.22 10.59
CA VAL A 242 -15.20 15.53 11.07
C VAL A 242 -14.36 15.05 9.90
N ARG A 243 -13.05 14.97 10.13
CA ARG A 243 -12.14 14.22 9.26
C ARG A 243 -12.41 12.73 9.41
N ILE A 244 -12.07 11.97 8.38
CA ILE A 244 -12.04 10.50 8.46
C ILE A 244 -11.10 10.04 9.58
N GLY A 245 -11.40 8.89 10.19
CA GLY A 245 -10.58 8.32 11.26
C GLY A 245 -9.15 7.99 10.80
N LYS A 246 -8.22 7.84 11.76
CA LYS A 246 -6.84 7.43 11.46
C LYS A 246 -6.82 6.02 10.85
N GLY A 247 -7.51 5.08 11.51
CA GLY A 247 -7.65 3.69 11.07
C GLY A 247 -6.30 3.00 10.80
N ASN A 248 -6.34 1.93 10.04
CA ASN A 248 -5.14 1.25 9.56
C ASN A 248 -4.44 2.04 8.44
N ARG A 249 -3.30 2.67 8.74
CA ARG A 249 -2.58 3.54 7.80
C ARG A 249 -2.10 2.82 6.52
N TYR A 250 -1.70 1.56 6.63
CA TYR A 250 -1.14 0.79 5.51
C TYR A 250 -2.24 0.35 4.56
N LEU A 251 -3.32 -0.24 5.10
CA LEU A 251 -4.49 -0.61 4.32
C LEU A 251 -5.12 0.61 3.63
N LYS A 252 -5.32 1.69 4.38
CA LYS A 252 -5.87 2.94 3.85
C LYS A 252 -5.00 3.54 2.75
N GLY A 253 -3.69 3.56 2.94
CA GLY A 253 -2.73 4.02 1.94
C GLY A 253 -2.82 3.18 0.66
N ALA A 254 -2.79 1.85 0.79
CA ALA A 254 -2.91 0.91 -0.31
C ALA A 254 -4.22 1.11 -1.11
N LEU A 255 -5.36 1.21 -0.44
CA LEU A 255 -6.66 1.42 -1.10
C LEU A 255 -6.76 2.78 -1.80
N ILE A 256 -6.16 3.83 -1.24
CA ILE A 256 -6.10 5.15 -1.89
C ILE A 256 -5.22 5.09 -3.15
N GLN A 257 -4.06 4.42 -3.09
CA GLN A 257 -3.22 4.22 -4.27
C GLN A 257 -3.96 3.41 -5.35
N ALA A 258 -4.64 2.33 -4.94
CA ALA A 258 -5.46 1.53 -5.85
C ALA A 258 -6.54 2.37 -6.53
N SER A 259 -7.17 3.27 -5.77
CA SER A 259 -8.19 4.17 -6.30
C SER A 259 -7.64 5.10 -7.38
N TRP A 260 -6.42 5.63 -7.21
CA TRP A 260 -5.79 6.49 -8.23
C TRP A 260 -5.47 5.73 -9.52
N ALA A 261 -5.12 4.45 -9.42
CA ALA A 261 -4.94 3.58 -10.58
C ALA A 261 -6.28 3.24 -11.23
N ALA A 262 -7.29 2.86 -10.43
CA ALA A 262 -8.62 2.47 -10.89
C ALA A 262 -9.31 3.54 -11.76
N ILE A 263 -9.19 4.81 -11.37
CA ILE A 263 -9.87 5.91 -12.08
C ILE A 263 -9.26 6.23 -13.46
N LYS A 264 -8.08 5.66 -13.79
CA LYS A 264 -7.46 5.83 -15.11
C LYS A 264 -8.06 4.88 -16.15
N GLY A 265 -8.80 3.85 -15.74
CA GLY A 265 -9.47 2.93 -16.64
C GLY A 265 -10.53 3.64 -17.49
N LYS A 266 -10.55 3.34 -18.79
CA LYS A 266 -11.63 3.76 -19.69
C LYS A 266 -12.85 2.86 -19.41
N ASP A 267 -14.02 3.48 -19.30
CA ASP A 267 -15.32 2.80 -19.13
C ASP A 267 -15.48 1.82 -17.94
N SER A 268 -14.66 1.97 -16.89
CA SER A 268 -14.84 1.24 -15.62
C SER A 268 -15.90 1.88 -14.71
N PHE A 269 -16.65 1.04 -14.00
CA PHE A 269 -17.60 1.45 -12.97
C PHE A 269 -16.98 2.39 -11.92
N LEU A 270 -15.75 2.11 -11.47
CA LEU A 270 -15.06 2.90 -10.46
C LEU A 270 -14.69 4.30 -10.98
N ALA A 271 -14.30 4.40 -12.25
CA ALA A 271 -14.00 5.67 -12.91
C ALA A 271 -15.28 6.52 -13.07
N ALA A 272 -16.40 5.91 -13.48
CA ALA A 272 -17.69 6.59 -13.57
C ALA A 272 -18.18 7.10 -12.20
N PHE A 273 -18.08 6.25 -11.16
CA PHE A 273 -18.41 6.61 -9.79
C PHE A 273 -17.57 7.79 -9.28
N TYR A 274 -16.26 7.78 -9.55
CA TYR A 274 -15.36 8.89 -9.23
C TYR A 274 -15.80 10.19 -9.89
N ARG A 275 -16.04 10.19 -11.21
CA ARG A 275 -16.43 11.39 -11.97
C ARG A 275 -17.71 12.02 -11.40
N ARG A 276 -18.75 11.22 -11.14
CA ARG A 276 -20.04 11.67 -10.59
C ARG A 276 -19.90 12.31 -9.20
N LEU A 277 -18.98 11.80 -8.38
CA LEU A 277 -18.79 12.30 -7.02
C LEU A 277 -17.82 13.48 -6.95
N ALA A 278 -16.76 13.46 -7.78
CA ALA A 278 -15.77 14.53 -7.86
C ALA A 278 -16.41 15.86 -8.27
N ALA A 279 -17.37 15.82 -9.20
CA ALA A 279 -18.14 17.00 -9.63
C ALA A 279 -18.91 17.68 -8.48
N ARG A 280 -19.39 16.91 -7.48
CA ARG A 280 -20.23 17.45 -6.39
C ARG A 280 -19.49 17.69 -5.08
N ARG A 281 -18.45 16.90 -4.79
CA ARG A 281 -17.79 16.89 -3.47
C ARG A 281 -16.28 17.16 -3.52
N GLY A 282 -15.71 17.31 -4.72
CA GLY A 282 -14.29 17.55 -4.94
C GLY A 282 -13.45 16.26 -5.01
N LYS A 283 -12.32 16.37 -5.71
CA LYS A 283 -11.43 15.24 -6.08
C LYS A 283 -10.96 14.41 -4.88
N LYS A 284 -10.56 15.07 -3.78
CA LYS A 284 -10.04 14.40 -2.57
C LYS A 284 -11.11 13.60 -1.82
N LYS A 285 -12.36 14.07 -1.78
CA LYS A 285 -13.46 13.30 -1.15
C LYS A 285 -13.90 12.15 -2.04
N ALA A 286 -13.90 12.36 -3.36
CA ALA A 286 -14.23 11.33 -4.32
C ALA A 286 -13.25 10.16 -4.28
N ILE A 287 -11.94 10.40 -4.20
CA ILE A 287 -10.96 9.30 -4.14
C ILE A 287 -11.11 8.44 -2.88
N VAL A 288 -11.40 9.06 -1.73
CA VAL A 288 -11.66 8.31 -0.48
C VAL A 288 -12.92 7.46 -0.61
N ALA A 289 -13.95 7.96 -1.28
CA ALA A 289 -15.16 7.17 -1.54
C ALA A 289 -14.91 6.01 -2.52
N VAL A 290 -14.04 6.19 -3.53
CA VAL A 290 -13.60 5.09 -4.39
C VAL A 290 -12.84 4.05 -3.57
N ALA A 291 -11.93 4.46 -2.67
CA ALA A 291 -11.21 3.55 -1.79
C ALA A 291 -12.16 2.75 -0.89
N HIS A 292 -13.19 3.40 -0.33
CA HIS A 292 -14.26 2.73 0.41
C HIS A 292 -15.00 1.72 -0.48
N LYS A 293 -15.31 2.08 -1.73
CA LYS A 293 -15.99 1.18 -2.67
C LYS A 293 -15.14 -0.03 -3.05
N ILE A 294 -13.85 0.16 -3.30
CA ILE A 294 -12.87 -0.92 -3.55
C ILE A 294 -12.82 -1.86 -2.35
N LEU A 295 -12.73 -1.35 -1.13
CA LEU A 295 -12.73 -2.18 0.08
C LEU A 295 -14.00 -3.01 0.22
N VAL A 296 -15.18 -2.42 -0.08
CA VAL A 296 -16.45 -3.17 -0.07
C VAL A 296 -16.43 -4.29 -1.10
N ILE A 297 -15.93 -4.03 -2.32
CA ILE A 297 -15.80 -5.04 -3.38
C ILE A 297 -14.87 -6.17 -2.91
N VAL A 298 -13.66 -5.84 -2.45
CA VAL A 298 -12.70 -6.83 -1.95
C VAL A 298 -13.30 -7.67 -0.82
N TYR A 299 -13.96 -7.04 0.16
CA TYR A 299 -14.63 -7.75 1.25
C TYR A 299 -15.69 -8.74 0.72
N THR A 300 -16.52 -8.31 -0.24
CA THR A 300 -17.57 -9.19 -0.79
C THR A 300 -16.99 -10.35 -1.60
N LEU A 301 -15.93 -10.11 -2.37
CA LEU A 301 -15.28 -11.16 -3.16
C LEU A 301 -14.54 -12.16 -2.28
N LEU A 302 -13.79 -11.70 -1.27
CA LEU A 302 -13.12 -12.58 -0.32
C LEU A 302 -14.12 -13.41 0.52
N LYS A 303 -15.28 -12.84 0.85
CA LYS A 303 -16.33 -13.54 1.61
C LYS A 303 -17.06 -14.61 0.78
N SER A 304 -17.29 -14.34 -0.51
CA SER A 304 -18.04 -15.23 -1.41
C SER A 304 -17.14 -16.23 -2.15
N GLY A 305 -15.86 -15.91 -2.31
CA GLY A 305 -14.94 -16.64 -3.19
C GLY A 305 -15.22 -16.43 -4.68
N GLU A 306 -16.08 -15.48 -5.04
CA GLU A 306 -16.46 -15.18 -6.43
C GLU A 306 -15.39 -14.35 -7.15
N GLU A 307 -15.37 -14.48 -8.47
CA GLU A 307 -14.53 -13.67 -9.35
C GLU A 307 -15.10 -12.26 -9.55
N TYR A 308 -14.22 -11.28 -9.76
CA TYR A 308 -14.63 -9.92 -10.04
C TYR A 308 -15.28 -9.79 -11.42
N GLN A 309 -16.50 -9.27 -11.47
CA GLN A 309 -17.20 -8.92 -12.71
C GLN A 309 -17.34 -7.40 -12.85
N GLU A 310 -16.75 -6.84 -13.91
CA GLU A 310 -16.85 -5.41 -14.22
C GLU A 310 -18.26 -5.08 -14.73
N ARG A 311 -18.88 -4.04 -14.15
CA ARG A 311 -20.27 -3.65 -14.45
C ARG A 311 -20.37 -2.55 -15.52
N GLY A 312 -19.23 -2.04 -15.98
CA GLY A 312 -19.16 -0.96 -16.97
C GLY A 312 -19.58 0.41 -16.43
N ALA A 313 -19.43 1.44 -17.26
CA ALA A 313 -19.83 2.81 -16.94
C ALA A 313 -21.34 3.01 -17.16
N ALA A 314 -22.12 2.92 -16.07
CA ALA A 314 -23.52 3.37 -16.04
C ALA A 314 -23.66 4.81 -15.51
#